data_AF-A0A7W8S6C6-F1
#
_entry.id   AF-A0A7W8S6C6-F1
#
_cell.length_a   1.000
_cell.length_b   1.000
_cell.length_c   1.000
_cell.angle_alpha   90.00
_cell.angle_beta   90.00
_cell.angle_gamma   90.00
#
_symmetry.space_group_name_H-M   'P 1'
#
loop_
_entity.id
_entity.type
_entity.pdbx_description
1 polymer ?
#
loop_
_entity_poly.entity_id
_entity_poly.type
_entity_poly.pdbx_seq_one_letter_code
_entity_poly.pdbx_strand_id
1 'polypeptide(L)' 'MTRLVYAVAAHLHMTAGEVETRMDSHELFTWASLLFGFGSDPVSENVVTLSVEDEIAAWGK' A
#
# COMPACT_ATOMS: atom_id res chain seq x y z
N MET A 1 -13.38 8.28 -2.15
CA MET A 1 -13.30 6.87 -2.58
C MET A 1 -13.76 6.66 -4.02
N THR A 2 -14.92 7.18 -4.45
CA THR A 2 -15.50 6.95 -5.79
C THR A 2 -14.57 7.29 -6.97
N ARG A 3 -13.83 8.41 -6.90
CA ARG A 3 -12.88 8.81 -7.96
C ARG A 3 -11.72 7.83 -8.16
N LEU A 4 -11.24 7.20 -7.09
CA LEU A 4 -10.19 6.18 -7.14
C LEU A 4 -10.71 4.91 -7.82
N VAL A 5 -11.88 4.43 -7.40
CA VAL A 5 -12.54 3.24 -7.97
C VAL A 5 -12.72 3.38 -9.48
N TYR A 6 -13.21 4.53 -9.97
CA TYR A 6 -13.35 4.76 -11.41
C TYR A 6 -12.01 4.81 -12.15
N ALA A 7 -10.97 5.38 -11.53
CA ALA A 7 -9.65 5.45 -12.15
C ALA A 7 -9.02 4.05 -12.27
N VAL A 8 -9.15 3.22 -11.24
CA VAL A 8 -8.70 1.81 -11.26
C VAL A 8 -9.50 1.00 -12.27
N ALA A 9 -10.83 1.16 -12.28
CA ALA A 9 -11.72 0.49 -13.23
C ALA A 9 -11.34 0.81 -14.68
N ALA A 10 -11.10 2.08 -15.00
CA ALA A 10 -10.66 2.51 -16.32
C ALA A 10 -9.27 1.96 -16.70
N HIS A 11 -8.33 1.92 -15.74
CA HIS A 11 -6.97 1.45 -15.99
C HIS A 11 -6.89 -0.06 -16.23
N LEU A 12 -7.71 -0.84 -15.53
CA LEU A 12 -7.73 -2.30 -15.62
C LEU A 12 -8.83 -2.84 -16.54
N HIS A 13 -9.53 -1.96 -17.26
CA HIS A 13 -10.64 -2.31 -18.14
C HIS A 13 -11.73 -3.16 -17.46
N MET A 14 -12.02 -2.86 -16.18
CA MET A 14 -13.06 -3.53 -15.40
C MET A 14 -14.15 -2.55 -14.97
N THR A 15 -15.25 -3.04 -14.43
CA THR A 15 -16.32 -2.18 -13.90
C THR A 15 -16.00 -1.68 -12.49
N ALA A 16 -16.59 -0.56 -12.08
CA ALA A 16 -16.43 -0.04 -10.72
C ALA A 16 -16.92 -1.02 -9.64
N GLY A 17 -18.00 -1.76 -9.91
CA GLY A 17 -18.49 -2.80 -9.00
C GLY A 17 -17.55 -4.00 -8.89
N GLU A 18 -16.83 -4.35 -9.96
CA GLU A 18 -15.78 -5.38 -9.89
C GLU A 18 -14.59 -4.92 -9.05
N VAL A 19 -14.19 -3.65 -9.13
CA VAL A 19 -13.17 -3.09 -8.25
C VAL A 19 -13.60 -3.20 -6.79
N GLU A 20 -14.83 -2.78 -6.46
CA GLU A 20 -15.34 -2.81 -5.07
C GLU A 20 -15.52 -4.22 -4.51
N THR A 21 -15.77 -5.21 -5.36
CA THR A 21 -15.97 -6.61 -4.92
C THR A 21 -14.70 -7.42 -4.86
N ARG A 22 -13.70 -7.09 -5.69
CA ARG A 22 -12.46 -7.87 -5.81
C ARG A 22 -11.28 -7.26 -5.08
N MET A 23 -11.30 -5.95 -4.83
CA MET A 23 -10.17 -5.28 -4.20
C MET A 23 -10.44 -4.92 -2.75
N ASP A 24 -9.44 -5.19 -1.92
CA ASP A 24 -9.44 -4.74 -0.53
C ASP A 24 -8.93 -3.30 -0.38
N SER A 25 -8.97 -2.79 0.85
CA SER A 25 -8.51 -1.42 1.14
C SER A 25 -7.02 -1.19 0.88
N HIS A 26 -6.19 -2.24 1.00
CA HIS A 26 -4.74 -2.14 0.80
C HIS A 26 -4.40 -2.04 -0.69
N GLU A 27 -5.06 -2.85 -1.52
CA GLU A 27 -4.92 -2.79 -2.97
C GLU A 27 -5.38 -1.43 -3.51
N LEU A 28 -6.54 -0.93 -3.04
CA LEU A 28 -7.03 0.40 -3.40
C LEU A 28 -6.05 1.51 -2.97
N PHE A 29 -5.44 1.39 -1.79
CA PHE A 29 -4.44 2.35 -1.33
C PHE A 29 -3.19 2.36 -2.23
N THR A 30 -2.71 1.19 -2.64
CA THR A 30 -1.59 1.04 -3.57
C THR A 30 -1.91 1.70 -4.92
N TRP A 31 -3.11 1.47 -5.45
CA TRP A 31 -3.57 2.13 -6.66
C TRP A 31 -3.69 3.64 -6.50
N ALA A 32 -4.12 4.14 -5.35
CA ALA A 32 -4.17 5.57 -5.08
C ALA A 32 -2.78 6.20 -5.12
N SER A 33 -1.77 5.53 -4.56
CA SER A 33 -0.38 5.94 -4.62
C SER A 33 0.15 5.96 -6.06
N LEU A 34 -0.14 4.93 -6.85
CA LEU A 34 0.30 4.82 -8.25
C LEU A 34 -0.36 5.86 -9.18
N LEU A 35 -1.67 6.08 -9.03
CA LEU A 35 -2.45 6.92 -9.96
C LEU A 35 -2.40 8.41 -9.60
N PHE A 36 -2.28 8.73 -8.31
CA PHE A 36 -2.36 10.11 -7.83
C PHE A 36 -1.09 10.59 -7.13
N GLY A 37 -0.07 9.75 -7.02
CA GLY A 37 1.22 10.13 -6.47
C GLY A 37 1.26 10.31 -4.96
N PHE A 38 0.32 9.72 -4.20
CA PHE A 38 0.32 9.77 -2.72
C PHE A 38 1.44 8.97 -2.05
N GLY A 39 2.45 8.53 -2.81
CA GLY A 39 3.55 7.68 -2.33
C GLY A 39 4.90 7.97 -2.97
N SER A 40 5.10 9.15 -3.56
CA SER A 40 6.47 9.62 -3.85
C SER A 40 7.09 10.25 -2.60
N ASP A 41 7.07 9.53 -1.49
CA ASP A 41 8.24 9.58 -0.60
C ASP A 41 9.13 8.44 -1.10
N PRO A 42 10.39 8.69 -1.44
CA PRO A 42 11.31 7.59 -1.71
C PRO A 42 11.23 6.68 -0.49
N VAL A 43 11.06 5.38 -0.72
CA VAL A 43 11.34 4.36 0.29
C VAL A 43 12.70 4.74 0.85
N SER A 44 12.69 5.39 2.01
CA SER A 44 13.90 5.57 2.78
C SER A 44 14.25 4.14 3.14
N GLU A 45 15.27 3.60 2.50
CA GLU A 45 15.93 2.34 2.84
C GLU A 45 16.54 2.37 4.25
N ASN A 46 15.92 3.07 5.19
CA ASN A 46 16.03 2.78 6.61
C ASN A 46 15.11 1.58 6.94
N VAL A 47 15.31 0.48 6.23
CA VAL A 47 15.06 -0.84 6.82
C VAL A 47 16.08 -0.92 7.94
N VAL A 48 15.68 -0.52 9.14
CA VAL A 48 16.44 -0.84 10.34
C VAL A 48 16.34 -2.36 10.45
N THR A 49 17.32 -3.07 9.91
CA THR A 49 17.53 -4.48 10.19
C THR A 49 17.87 -4.58 11.67
N LEU A 50 16.84 -4.68 12.51
CA LEU A 50 17.00 -5.14 13.87
C LEU A 50 17.48 -6.59 13.77
N SER A 51 18.72 -6.86 14.18
CA SER A 51 19.14 -8.24 14.38
C SER A 51 18.26 -8.83 15.48
N VAL A 52 17.84 -10.09 15.33
CA VAL A 52 17.12 -10.84 16.37
C VAL A 52 17.90 -10.79 17.71
N GLU A 53 19.22 -10.65 17.64
CA GLU A 53 20.11 -10.52 18.79
C GLU A 53 19.87 -9.21 19.58
N ASP A 54 19.59 -8.10 18.88
CA ASP A 54 19.31 -6.80 19.51
C ASP A 54 17.94 -6.80 20.20
N GLU A 55 16.96 -7.50 19.62
CA GLU A 55 15.62 -7.65 20.21
C GLU A 55 15.65 -8.50 21.49
N ILE A 56 16.40 -9.62 21.48
CA ILE A 56 16.59 -10.47 22.67
C ILE A 56 17.32 -9.71 23.79
N ALA A 57 18.34 -8.91 23.45
CA ALA A 57 19.06 -8.10 24.43
C ALA A 57 18.16 -7.03 25.09
N ALA A 58 17.19 -6.49 24.36
CA ALA A 58 16.27 -5.48 24.87
C ALA A 58 15.25 -6.04 25.90
N TRP A 59 14.92 -7.33 25.85
CA TRP A 59 13.96 -7.96 26.76
C TRP A 59 14.60 -8.43 28.09
N GLY A 60 15.93 -8.38 28.18
CA GLY A 60 16.70 -8.84 29.34
C GLY A 60 16.88 -7.82 30.48
N LYS A 61 16.11 -6.73 30.52
CA LYS A 61 16.11 -5.75 31.62
C LYS A 61 14.77 -5.69 32.35
#